data_AF-A0A7J6TK92-F1
#
_entry.id   AF-A0A7J6TK92-F1
#
_cell.length_a   1.000
_cell.length_b   1.000
_cell.length_c   1.000
_cell.angle_alpha   90.00
_cell.angle_beta   90.00
_cell.angle_gamma   90.00
#
_symmetry.space_group_name_H-M   'P 1'
#
loop_
_entity.id
_entity.type
_entity.pdbx_description
1 polymer ?
#
loop_
_entity_poly.entity_id
_entity_poly.type
_entity_poly.pdbx_seq_one_letter_code
_entity_poly.pdbx_strand_id
1 'polypeptide(L)'
;VLSREEFNEKRRVAEREKRRRLQSMVKVLASADKDLTAFPTLRHLAAREEMARSGKIVSIIFIRDRNAKGQEISGYIDYGHRLKTENFEAYFSREKRILPRPTDLCFYNWETQQCTANESPNFQVVPDTKMGLLFRNKRDRKMIDVNPKHDPGDNSKRHDVMTSEYLQVVIFDHMPRRKA
;
A
#
# COMPACT_ATOMS: atom_id res chain seq x y z
N VAL A 1 -11.97 -12.46 50.61
CA VAL A 1 -12.86 -11.36 50.14
C VAL A 1 -11.96 -10.16 49.91
N LEU A 2 -11.83 -9.68 48.68
CA LEU A 2 -10.98 -8.51 48.35
C LEU A 2 -11.53 -7.26 49.05
N SER A 3 -10.65 -6.38 49.52
CA SER A 3 -11.09 -5.12 50.13
C SER A 3 -11.73 -4.21 49.07
N ARG A 4 -12.65 -3.35 49.48
CA ARG A 4 -13.29 -2.37 48.59
C ARG A 4 -12.25 -1.47 47.89
N GLU A 5 -11.14 -1.20 48.57
CA GLU A 5 -10.03 -0.39 48.04
C GLU A 5 -9.24 -1.15 46.97
N GLU A 6 -8.87 -2.41 47.24
CA GLU A 6 -8.16 -3.27 46.28
C GLU A 6 -8.99 -3.51 45.00
N PHE A 7 -10.31 -3.65 45.15
CA PHE A 7 -11.22 -3.79 44.01
C PHE A 7 -11.27 -2.52 43.16
N ASN A 8 -11.36 -1.34 43.79
CA ASN A 8 -11.40 -0.05 43.10
C ASN A 8 -10.07 0.26 42.40
N GLU A 9 -8.93 -0.10 43.01
CA GLU A 9 -7.61 0.10 42.44
C GLU A 9 -7.37 -0.78 41.21
N LYS A 10 -7.71 -2.08 41.29
CA LYS A 10 -7.68 -2.98 40.13
C LYS A 10 -8.55 -2.48 38.99
N ARG A 11 -9.74 -1.94 39.29
CA ARG A 11 -10.63 -1.36 38.27
C ARG A 11 -10.01 -0.14 37.60
N ARG A 12 -9.38 0.77 38.36
CA ARG A 12 -8.70 1.97 37.84
C ARG A 12 -7.49 1.62 36.97
N VAL A 13 -6.72 0.60 37.35
CA VAL A 13 -5.59 0.10 36.55
C VAL A 13 -6.09 -0.48 35.23
N ALA A 14 -7.08 -1.36 35.26
CA ALA A 14 -7.67 -1.95 34.05
C ALA A 14 -8.27 -0.87 33.12
N GLU A 15 -8.88 0.17 33.68
CA GLU A 15 -9.47 1.28 32.92
C GLU A 15 -8.38 2.17 32.29
N ARG A 16 -7.26 2.42 32.98
CA ARG A 16 -6.08 3.09 32.40
C ARG A 16 -5.41 2.26 31.32
N GLU A 17 -5.26 0.96 31.51
CA GLU A 17 -4.70 0.05 30.50
C GLU A 17 -5.60 -0.04 29.27
N LYS A 18 -6.93 -0.12 29.47
CA LYS A 18 -7.91 -0.06 28.39
C LYS A 18 -7.81 1.27 27.65
N ARG A 19 -7.68 2.40 28.35
CA ARG A 19 -7.48 3.72 27.73
C ARG A 19 -6.16 3.81 26.97
N ARG A 20 -5.06 3.27 27.51
CA ARG A 20 -3.76 3.23 26.83
C ARG A 20 -3.79 2.33 25.61
N ARG A 21 -4.47 1.19 25.68
CA ARG A 21 -4.76 0.34 24.51
C ARG A 21 -5.58 1.10 23.47
N LEU A 22 -6.68 1.73 23.86
CA LEU A 22 -7.52 2.53 22.97
C LEU A 22 -6.74 3.71 22.34
N GLN A 23 -5.89 4.40 23.10
CA GLN A 23 -5.02 5.46 22.58
C GLN A 23 -3.94 4.92 21.63
N SER A 24 -3.32 3.78 21.94
CA SER A 24 -2.41 3.09 21.01
C SER A 24 -3.11 2.53 19.76
N MET A 25 -4.43 2.33 19.83
CA MET A 25 -5.27 1.91 18.71
C MET A 25 -5.66 3.06 17.79
N VAL A 26 -5.58 4.31 18.27
CA VAL A 26 -5.53 5.49 17.38
C VAL A 26 -4.16 5.46 16.71
N LYS A 27 -4.00 4.60 15.70
CA LYS A 27 -2.78 4.53 14.91
C LYS A 27 -2.63 5.87 14.19
N VAL A 28 -1.78 6.72 14.74
CA VAL A 28 -1.22 7.87 14.05
C VAL A 28 -0.72 7.37 12.68
N LEU A 29 -1.10 8.09 11.62
CA LEU A 29 -0.66 7.77 10.27
C LEU A 29 0.87 7.81 10.22
N ALA A 30 1.50 6.91 9.50
CA ALA A 30 2.96 6.90 9.39
C ALA A 30 3.48 8.13 8.62
N SER A 31 2.63 8.75 7.83
CA SER A 31 2.89 10.04 7.17
C SER A 31 2.62 11.26 8.06
N ALA A 32 2.08 11.09 9.26
CA ALA A 32 1.75 12.22 10.13
C ALA A 32 3.02 13.02 10.48
N ASP A 33 2.89 14.34 10.45
CA ASP A 33 3.96 15.30 10.78
C ASP A 33 5.25 15.17 9.92
N LYS A 34 5.17 14.50 8.75
CA LYS A 34 6.28 14.42 7.79
C LYS A 34 6.16 15.53 6.76
N ASP A 35 7.24 16.27 6.56
CA ASP A 35 7.35 17.20 5.42
C ASP A 35 7.65 16.41 4.14
N LEU A 36 6.62 16.25 3.30
CA LEU A 36 6.66 15.54 2.03
C LEU A 36 6.50 16.48 0.82
N THR A 37 6.62 17.80 1.03
CA THR A 37 6.40 18.81 -0.03
C THR A 37 7.31 18.60 -1.23
N ALA A 38 8.57 18.27 -1.00
CA ALA A 38 9.57 17.98 -2.02
C ALA A 38 9.53 16.54 -2.57
N PHE A 39 8.63 15.68 -2.07
CA PHE A 39 8.58 14.25 -2.38
C PHE A 39 7.20 13.87 -2.93
N PRO A 40 6.93 14.12 -4.23
CA PRO A 40 5.62 13.87 -4.83
C PRO A 40 5.12 12.45 -4.59
N THR A 41 5.96 11.44 -4.76
CA THR A 41 5.57 10.02 -4.57
C THR A 41 5.09 9.78 -3.16
N LEU A 42 5.89 10.14 -2.16
CA LEU A 42 5.52 9.98 -0.76
C LEU A 42 4.27 10.79 -0.43
N ARG A 43 4.12 12.01 -0.96
CA ARG A 43 2.91 12.82 -0.78
C ARG A 43 1.66 12.13 -1.35
N HIS A 44 1.76 11.53 -2.53
CA HIS A 44 0.67 10.75 -3.14
C HIS A 44 0.31 9.51 -2.31
N LEU A 45 1.31 8.82 -1.74
CA LEU A 45 1.08 7.66 -0.86
C LEU A 45 0.49 8.06 0.49
N ALA A 46 0.96 9.16 1.09
CA ALA A 46 0.45 9.72 2.33
C ALA A 46 -1.04 10.08 2.20
N ALA A 47 -1.42 10.74 1.11
CA ALA A 47 -2.82 11.10 0.84
C ALA A 47 -3.78 9.89 0.75
N ARG A 48 -3.24 8.68 0.49
CA ARG A 48 -4.01 7.43 0.39
C ARG A 48 -3.94 6.60 1.67
N GLU A 49 -3.05 6.92 2.60
CA GLU A 49 -2.70 6.03 3.71
C GLU A 49 -3.91 5.63 4.55
N GLU A 50 -4.72 6.61 4.98
CA GLU A 50 -5.89 6.37 5.83
C GLU A 50 -6.95 5.50 5.12
N MET A 51 -7.28 5.85 3.87
CA MET A 51 -8.28 5.12 3.09
C MET A 51 -7.79 3.71 2.73
N ALA A 52 -6.49 3.54 2.46
CA ALA A 52 -5.90 2.25 2.13
C ALA A 52 -5.83 1.34 3.36
N ARG A 53 -5.48 1.90 4.53
CA ARG A 53 -5.49 1.17 5.82
C ARG A 53 -6.90 0.69 6.18
N SER A 54 -7.92 1.54 5.96
CA SER A 54 -9.32 1.19 6.21
C SER A 54 -9.95 0.30 5.13
N GLY A 55 -9.27 0.07 4.00
CA GLY A 55 -9.77 -0.73 2.88
C GLY A 55 -10.93 -0.08 2.12
N LYS A 56 -11.09 1.25 2.24
CA LYS A 56 -12.04 2.04 1.44
C LYS A 56 -11.55 2.19 -0.01
N ILE A 57 -10.24 2.36 -0.16
CA ILE A 57 -9.53 2.32 -1.44
C ILE A 57 -8.55 1.16 -1.40
N VAL A 58 -8.29 0.55 -2.54
CA VAL A 58 -7.15 -0.34 -2.74
C VAL A 58 -6.32 0.24 -3.86
N SER A 59 -5.02 0.33 -3.66
CA SER A 59 -4.12 1.00 -4.60
C SER A 59 -3.01 0.05 -5.03
N ILE A 60 -2.75 0.02 -6.33
CA ILE A 60 -1.59 -0.65 -6.93
C ILE A 60 -0.57 0.43 -7.28
N ILE A 61 0.67 0.27 -6.84
CA ILE A 61 1.76 1.17 -7.17
C ILE A 61 2.66 0.46 -8.18
N PHE A 62 2.80 1.03 -9.36
CA PHE A 62 3.86 0.68 -10.28
C PHE A 62 5.10 1.55 -9.98
N ILE A 63 6.25 0.91 -9.82
CA ILE A 63 7.54 1.59 -9.70
C ILE A 63 8.49 0.96 -10.71
N ARG A 64 9.24 1.81 -11.43
CA ARG A 64 10.44 1.44 -12.19
C ARG A 64 11.60 2.26 -11.67
N ASP A 65 12.67 1.60 -11.28
CA ASP A 65 13.87 2.25 -10.75
C ASP A 65 15.07 1.29 -10.70
N ARG A 66 16.21 1.75 -10.18
CA ARG A 66 17.41 0.91 -9.98
C ARG A 66 17.51 0.37 -8.55
N ASN A 67 17.90 -0.89 -8.43
CA ASN A 67 18.23 -1.51 -7.15
C ASN A 67 19.61 -1.05 -6.63
N ALA A 68 20.02 -1.51 -5.44
CA ALA A 68 21.30 -1.16 -4.84
C ALA A 68 22.53 -1.60 -5.65
N LYS A 69 22.37 -2.56 -6.57
CA LYS A 69 23.41 -3.01 -7.51
C LYS A 69 23.41 -2.22 -8.82
N GLY A 70 22.56 -1.20 -8.95
CA GLY A 70 22.41 -0.39 -10.17
C GLY A 70 21.55 -1.03 -11.27
N GLN A 71 21.02 -2.23 -11.04
CA GLN A 71 20.20 -2.95 -12.00
C GLN A 71 18.80 -2.37 -12.05
N GLU A 72 18.27 -2.23 -13.25
CA GLU A 72 16.92 -1.71 -13.43
C GLU A 72 15.88 -2.78 -13.09
N ILE A 73 14.93 -2.40 -12.24
CA ILE A 73 13.83 -3.22 -11.77
C ILE A 73 12.51 -2.47 -11.95
N SER A 74 11.44 -3.22 -12.17
CA SER A 74 10.09 -2.69 -12.18
C SER A 74 9.10 -3.65 -11.56
N GLY A 75 7.97 -3.15 -11.10
CA GLY A 75 6.94 -4.03 -10.58
C GLY A 75 5.73 -3.31 -10.05
N TYR A 76 4.71 -4.10 -9.76
CA TYR A 76 3.43 -3.68 -9.23
C TYR A 76 3.33 -4.12 -7.77
N ILE A 77 2.96 -3.18 -6.89
CA ILE A 77 2.93 -3.38 -5.44
C ILE A 77 1.49 -3.12 -4.96
N ASP A 78 0.92 -4.07 -4.20
CA ASP A 78 -0.30 -3.81 -3.45
C ASP A 78 0.02 -2.93 -2.24
N TYR A 79 -0.33 -1.64 -2.33
CA TYR A 79 -0.05 -0.67 -1.27
C TYR A 79 -0.72 -1.03 0.05
N GLY A 80 -1.98 -1.48 -0.01
CA GLY A 80 -2.75 -1.84 1.18
C GLY A 80 -2.17 -3.07 1.89
N HIS A 81 -1.68 -4.05 1.13
CA HIS A 81 -0.96 -5.19 1.69
C HIS A 81 0.38 -4.77 2.30
N ARG A 82 1.12 -3.89 1.63
CA ARG A 82 2.39 -3.36 2.11
C ARG A 82 2.24 -2.61 3.44
N LEU A 83 1.24 -1.73 3.53
CA LEU A 83 0.92 -0.95 4.73
C LEU A 83 0.62 -1.82 5.95
N LYS A 84 0.11 -3.04 5.74
CA LYS A 84 -0.21 -3.98 6.83
C LYS A 84 0.98 -4.82 7.26
N THR A 85 1.93 -5.06 6.35
CA THR A 85 3.04 -6.01 6.56
C THR A 85 4.37 -5.34 6.88
N GLU A 86 4.53 -4.05 6.57
CA GLU A 86 5.75 -3.30 6.86
C GLU A 86 5.51 -2.02 7.63
N ASN A 87 6.57 -1.56 8.30
CA ASN A 87 6.59 -0.28 8.98
C ASN A 87 6.77 0.85 7.96
N PHE A 88 5.68 1.52 7.60
CA PHE A 88 5.71 2.64 6.66
C PHE A 88 6.35 3.92 7.19
N GLU A 89 6.61 4.00 8.50
CA GLU A 89 7.34 5.11 9.10
C GLU A 89 8.70 5.32 8.43
N ALA A 90 9.45 4.22 8.22
CA ALA A 90 10.78 4.26 7.61
C ALA A 90 10.75 4.72 6.14
N TYR A 91 9.62 4.52 5.44
CA TYR A 91 9.44 5.01 4.07
C TYR A 91 9.11 6.50 4.06
N PHE A 92 8.19 6.94 4.93
CA PHE A 92 7.82 8.36 5.02
C PHE A 92 8.90 9.22 5.69
N SER A 93 9.76 8.66 6.54
CA SER A 93 10.96 9.32 7.08
C SER A 93 12.12 9.36 6.08
N ARG A 94 12.01 8.64 4.96
CA ARG A 94 13.02 8.49 3.89
C ARG A 94 14.27 7.71 4.31
N GLU A 95 14.23 7.00 5.43
CA GLU A 95 15.28 6.05 5.81
C GLU A 95 15.36 4.87 4.83
N LYS A 96 14.23 4.52 4.19
CA LYS A 96 14.12 3.44 3.23
C LYS A 96 13.39 3.92 1.97
N ARG A 97 13.80 3.41 0.81
CA ARG A 97 13.10 3.59 -0.47
C ARG A 97 12.15 2.43 -0.73
N ILE A 98 10.95 2.74 -1.21
CA ILE A 98 10.00 1.72 -1.67
C ILE A 98 10.48 1.23 -3.03
N LEU A 99 10.86 -0.04 -3.13
CA LEU A 99 11.28 -0.67 -4.38
C LEU A 99 10.49 -1.97 -4.60
N PRO A 100 10.18 -2.34 -5.84
CA PRO A 100 9.56 -3.63 -6.17
C PRO A 100 10.42 -4.81 -5.72
N ARG A 101 9.79 -5.89 -5.27
CA ARG A 101 10.45 -7.13 -4.85
C ARG A 101 9.76 -8.35 -5.46
N PRO A 102 10.45 -9.50 -5.56
CA PRO A 102 9.89 -10.72 -6.10
C PRO A 102 8.60 -11.24 -5.43
N THR A 103 8.28 -10.76 -4.22
CA THR A 103 7.08 -11.12 -3.44
C THR A 103 5.90 -10.14 -3.62
N ASP A 104 6.09 -9.05 -4.36
CA ASP A 104 5.00 -8.12 -4.69
C ASP A 104 4.15 -8.67 -5.86
N LEU A 105 3.12 -7.93 -6.30
CA LEU A 105 2.14 -8.44 -7.27
C LEU A 105 2.81 -8.86 -8.58
N CYS A 106 3.70 -8.02 -9.10
CA CYS A 106 4.61 -8.42 -10.16
C CYS A 106 5.96 -7.79 -9.92
N PHE A 107 7.01 -8.48 -10.35
CA PHE A 107 8.37 -7.98 -10.31
C PHE A 107 9.08 -8.41 -11.58
N TYR A 108 9.92 -7.52 -12.09
CA TYR A 108 10.75 -7.77 -13.24
C TYR A 108 12.10 -7.10 -13.07
N ASN A 109 13.17 -7.86 -13.23
CA ASN A 109 14.54 -7.34 -13.32
C ASN A 109 14.93 -7.30 -14.81
N TRP A 110 15.20 -6.11 -15.32
CA TRP A 110 15.47 -5.87 -16.74
C TRP A 110 16.81 -6.45 -17.19
N GLU A 111 17.76 -6.61 -16.27
CA GLU A 111 19.09 -7.12 -16.57
C GLU A 111 19.10 -8.66 -16.51
N THR A 112 18.57 -9.24 -15.44
CA THR A 112 18.55 -10.71 -15.28
C THR A 112 17.36 -11.38 -15.94
N GLN A 113 16.41 -10.62 -16.46
CA GLN A 113 15.15 -11.09 -17.05
C GLN A 113 14.27 -11.88 -16.06
N GLN A 114 14.57 -11.82 -14.76
CA GLN A 114 13.81 -12.50 -13.74
C GLN A 114 12.43 -11.84 -13.58
N CYS A 115 11.38 -12.62 -13.77
CA CYS A 115 9.99 -12.17 -13.65
C CYS A 115 9.26 -13.00 -12.59
N THR A 116 8.45 -12.35 -11.74
CA THR A 116 7.49 -13.02 -10.86
C THR A 116 6.13 -12.36 -10.93
N ALA A 117 5.08 -13.14 -10.73
CA ALA A 117 3.71 -12.70 -10.60
C ALA A 117 3.07 -13.43 -9.42
N ASN A 118 2.59 -12.67 -8.44
CA ASN A 118 2.03 -13.21 -7.19
C ASN A 118 0.67 -12.58 -6.90
N GLU A 119 -0.16 -13.31 -6.18
CA GLU A 119 -1.38 -12.73 -5.63
C GLU A 119 -1.12 -12.03 -4.29
N SER A 120 -1.99 -11.07 -3.97
CA SER A 120 -2.07 -10.44 -2.65
C SER A 120 -3.44 -10.73 -2.03
N PRO A 121 -3.68 -10.29 -0.77
CA PRO A 121 -5.02 -10.34 -0.19
C PRO A 121 -6.07 -9.53 -0.98
N ASN A 122 -5.67 -8.45 -1.67
CA ASN A 122 -6.62 -7.57 -2.37
C ASN A 122 -6.74 -7.88 -3.86
N PHE A 123 -5.70 -8.44 -4.48
CA PHE A 123 -5.62 -8.59 -5.93
C PHE A 123 -5.15 -9.99 -6.35
N GLN A 124 -5.77 -10.48 -7.42
CA GLN A 124 -5.29 -11.61 -8.21
C GLN A 124 -4.68 -11.06 -9.51
N VAL A 125 -3.53 -11.58 -9.91
CA VAL A 125 -2.87 -11.21 -11.17
C VAL A 125 -3.44 -12.08 -12.28
N VAL A 126 -3.87 -11.43 -13.37
CA VAL A 126 -4.50 -12.11 -14.51
C VAL A 126 -3.74 -11.72 -15.78
N PRO A 127 -2.81 -12.57 -16.25
CA PRO A 127 -2.22 -12.39 -17.57
C PRO A 127 -3.26 -12.74 -18.65
N ASP A 128 -3.40 -11.87 -19.65
CA ASP A 128 -4.32 -11.99 -20.78
C ASP A 128 -3.57 -11.79 -22.10
N THR A 129 -3.82 -12.66 -23.07
CA THR A 129 -3.11 -12.64 -24.37
C THR A 129 -3.42 -11.42 -25.22
N LYS A 130 -4.59 -10.79 -25.05
CA LYS A 130 -5.04 -9.65 -25.86
C LYS A 130 -4.86 -8.33 -25.12
N MET A 131 -5.22 -8.29 -23.85
CA MET A 131 -5.19 -7.08 -23.03
C MET A 131 -3.85 -6.89 -22.30
N GLY A 132 -3.01 -7.93 -22.22
CA GLY A 132 -1.76 -7.90 -21.50
C GLY A 132 -1.95 -8.22 -20.02
N LEU A 133 -1.47 -7.35 -19.13
CA LEU A 133 -1.52 -7.60 -17.69
C LEU A 133 -2.75 -6.93 -17.07
N LEU A 134 -3.57 -7.69 -16.36
CA LEU A 134 -4.72 -7.18 -15.62
C LEU A 134 -4.63 -7.59 -14.15
N PHE A 135 -5.24 -6.78 -13.28
CA PHE A 135 -5.40 -7.12 -11.86
C PHE A 135 -6.87 -7.23 -11.51
N ARG A 136 -7.27 -8.37 -10.94
CA ARG A 136 -8.63 -8.58 -10.46
C ARG A 136 -8.72 -8.25 -8.98
N ASN A 137 -9.58 -7.31 -8.63
CA ASN A 137 -9.90 -7.05 -7.23
C ASN A 137 -10.62 -8.26 -6.62
N LYS A 138 -10.14 -8.80 -5.50
CA LYS A 138 -10.72 -10.00 -4.86
C LYS A 138 -12.06 -9.75 -4.17
N ARG A 139 -12.38 -8.50 -3.81
CA ARG A 139 -13.60 -8.13 -3.08
C ARG A 139 -14.81 -8.02 -4.00
N ASP A 140 -14.71 -7.25 -5.08
CA ASP A 140 -15.82 -6.99 -6.00
C ASP A 140 -15.64 -7.63 -7.40
N ARG A 141 -14.52 -8.33 -7.62
CA ARG A 141 -14.18 -9.08 -8.84
C ARG A 141 -13.98 -8.22 -10.08
N LYS A 142 -13.89 -6.89 -9.95
CA LYS A 142 -13.61 -5.98 -11.08
C LYS A 142 -12.14 -6.07 -11.52
N MET A 143 -11.94 -5.90 -12.81
CA MET A 143 -10.62 -5.90 -13.45
C MET A 143 -10.07 -4.48 -13.50
N ILE A 144 -8.77 -4.37 -13.31
CA ILE A 144 -8.01 -3.12 -13.42
C ILE A 144 -7.00 -3.32 -14.56
N ASP A 145 -7.15 -2.52 -15.62
CA ASP A 145 -6.20 -2.50 -16.73
C ASP A 145 -5.05 -1.54 -16.40
N VAL A 146 -3.81 -2.00 -16.55
CA VAL A 146 -2.60 -1.20 -16.30
C VAL A 146 -1.94 -0.71 -17.59
N ASN A 147 -2.49 -1.06 -18.75
CA ASN A 147 -2.02 -0.58 -20.03
C ASN A 147 -2.12 0.96 -20.10
N PRO A 148 -1.03 1.67 -20.41
CA PRO A 148 -1.05 3.14 -20.50
C PRO A 148 -1.94 3.73 -21.58
N LYS A 149 -2.39 2.92 -22.54
CA LYS A 149 -3.23 3.38 -23.64
C LYS A 149 -4.72 3.17 -23.38
N HIS A 150 -5.08 2.48 -22.31
CA HIS A 150 -6.47 2.12 -22.01
C HIS A 150 -6.93 2.76 -20.70
N ASP A 151 -8.26 2.89 -20.56
CA ASP A 151 -8.86 3.26 -19.28
C ASP A 151 -8.68 2.12 -18.26
N PRO A 152 -8.32 2.41 -16.99
CA PRO A 152 -8.07 1.38 -15.98
C PRO A 152 -9.32 0.61 -15.55
N GLY A 153 -10.52 1.03 -15.98
CA GLY A 153 -11.77 0.32 -15.76
C GLY A 153 -12.65 0.88 -14.64
N ASP A 154 -13.78 0.22 -14.42
CA ASP A 154 -14.82 0.69 -13.49
C ASP A 154 -14.30 0.96 -12.07
N ASN A 155 -14.61 2.15 -11.54
CA ASN A 155 -14.19 2.62 -10.21
C ASN A 155 -12.67 2.62 -10.01
N SER A 156 -11.91 2.59 -11.10
CA SER A 156 -10.45 2.65 -11.09
C SER A 156 -9.98 3.98 -11.69
N LYS A 157 -8.87 4.50 -11.20
CA LYS A 157 -8.22 5.70 -11.73
C LYS A 157 -6.72 5.50 -11.79
N ARG A 158 -6.12 5.93 -12.89
CA ARG A 158 -4.68 5.96 -13.09
C ARG A 158 -4.16 7.35 -12.74
N HIS A 159 -3.06 7.38 -12.00
CA HIS A 159 -2.35 8.58 -11.59
C HIS A 159 -0.88 8.43 -11.95
N ASP A 160 -0.45 9.05 -13.04
CA ASP A 160 0.96 9.19 -13.38
C ASP A 160 1.61 10.23 -12.46
N VAL A 161 2.60 9.82 -11.67
CA VAL A 161 3.23 10.68 -10.67
C VAL A 161 4.54 11.22 -11.26
N MET A 162 4.55 12.51 -11.57
CA MET A 162 5.77 13.21 -11.96
C MET A 162 6.66 13.40 -10.73
N THR A 163 7.82 12.74 -10.73
CA THR A 163 8.78 12.78 -9.62
C THR A 163 10.21 12.58 -10.12
N SER A 164 11.18 13.09 -9.36
CA SER A 164 12.60 12.76 -9.52
C SER A 164 13.05 11.65 -8.56
N GLU A 165 12.16 11.15 -7.69
CA GLU A 165 12.48 10.12 -6.70
C GLU A 165 12.73 8.75 -7.32
N TYR A 166 12.16 8.48 -8.49
CA TYR A 166 12.20 7.20 -9.20
C TYR A 166 12.18 7.47 -10.71
N LEU A 167 12.60 6.51 -11.53
CA LEU A 167 12.51 6.65 -13.00
C LEU A 167 11.06 6.75 -13.48
N GLN A 168 10.15 5.99 -12.85
CA GLN A 168 8.72 6.05 -13.16
C GLN A 168 7.89 5.60 -11.98
N VAL A 169 6.80 6.31 -11.69
CA VAL A 169 5.78 5.91 -10.72
C VAL A 169 4.39 6.12 -11.30
N VAL A 170 3.55 5.09 -11.20
CA VAL A 170 2.13 5.18 -11.56
C VAL A 170 1.31 4.56 -10.44
N ILE A 171 0.24 5.20 -10.02
CA ILE A 171 -0.67 4.68 -9.00
C ILE A 171 -2.02 4.40 -9.63
N PHE A 172 -2.51 3.18 -9.45
CA PHE A 172 -3.86 2.78 -9.82
C PHE A 172 -4.69 2.67 -8.56
N ASP A 173 -5.63 3.58 -8.40
CA ASP A 173 -6.58 3.54 -7.31
C ASP A 173 -7.83 2.81 -7.77
N HIS A 174 -8.36 1.94 -6.92
CA HIS A 174 -9.64 1.28 -7.14
C HIS A 174 -10.49 1.40 -5.89
N MET A 175 -11.77 1.75 -6.05
CA MET A 175 -12.74 1.90 -4.97
C MET A 175 -13.68 0.69 -4.96
N PRO A 176 -13.41 -0.36 -4.14
CA PRO A 176 -14.20 -1.58 -4.18
C PRO A 176 -15.62 -1.31 -3.69
N ARG A 177 -16.61 -1.75 -4.46
CA ARG A 177 -18.01 -1.64 -4.01
C ARG A 177 -18.30 -2.66 -2.92
N ARG A 178 -19.20 -2.31 -1.99
CA ARG A 178 -19.76 -3.30 -1.07
C ARG A 178 -20.58 -4.29 -1.91
N LYS A 179 -20.47 -5.59 -1.60
CA LYS A 179 -21.47 -6.55 -2.06
C LYS A 179 -22.82 -6.08 -1.49
N ALA A 180 -23.77 -5.87 -2.39
CA ALA A 180 -25.17 -5.73 -2.02
C ALA A 180 -25.66 -7.04 -1.39
#